data_AF-A0A6J0UG51-F1
#
_entry.id   AF-A0A6J0UG51-F1
#
_cell.length_a   1.000
_cell.length_b   1.000
_cell.length_c   1.000
_cell.angle_alpha   90.00
_cell.angle_beta   90.00
_cell.angle_gamma   90.00
#
_symmetry.space_group_name_H-M   'P 1'
#
loop_
_entity.id
_entity.type
_entity.pdbx_description
1 polymer ?
#
loop_
_entity_poly.entity_id
_entity_poly.type
_entity_poly.pdbx_seq_one_letter_code
_entity_poly.pdbx_strand_id
1 'polypeptide(L)'
;MSTGASYEVYLYVMADSAYHSRLPVTDNSSKPLNTTFQQTNGGLSGAYRAATFNVPNCTSPPKLTDAADATKAPTVLTQYLIRVGEDDTCLYDPEFLEACNPPLSQDTAYRFKYILVDRTAGVMKDETVWSHPIKTKKLKQSSTIDTWPGRRSGTMIVITSILSVLTFILVLGFLAALLQAVLTTEEMPTETRYASQITQHAVPRIQEAAEL
;
A
#
# COMPACT_ATOMS: atom_id res chain seq x y z
N MET A 1 -37.37 17.98 31.68
CA MET A 1 -36.70 17.01 30.79
C MET A 1 -37.67 15.85 30.59
N SER A 2 -38.13 15.63 29.35
CA SER A 2 -39.12 14.58 29.06
C SER A 2 -38.50 13.21 29.27
N THR A 3 -38.93 12.52 30.32
CA THR A 3 -38.57 11.13 30.63
C THR A 3 -39.37 10.20 29.71
N GLY A 4 -38.88 9.98 28.49
CA GLY A 4 -39.53 9.04 27.56
C GLY A 4 -39.09 9.07 26.10
N ALA A 5 -38.41 10.13 25.64
CA ALA A 5 -37.97 10.20 24.24
C ALA A 5 -36.59 9.53 24.08
N SER A 6 -36.56 8.41 23.37
CA SER A 6 -35.33 7.78 22.87
C SER A 6 -35.07 8.31 21.46
N TYR A 7 -33.85 8.80 21.22
CA TYR A 7 -33.47 9.42 19.96
C TYR A 7 -32.41 8.62 19.23
N GLU A 8 -32.39 8.79 17.91
CA GLU A 8 -31.33 8.27 17.05
C GLU A 8 -30.94 9.28 15.98
N VAL A 9 -29.74 9.10 15.44
CA VAL A 9 -29.21 9.95 14.39
C VAL A 9 -29.12 9.14 13.11
N TYR A 10 -29.65 9.70 12.03
CA TYR A 10 -29.46 9.17 10.68
C TYR A 10 -28.48 10.04 9.91
N LEU A 11 -27.57 9.39 9.19
CA LEU A 11 -26.65 10.01 8.26
C LEU A 11 -27.13 9.78 6.83
N TYR A 12 -27.45 10.87 6.13
CA TYR A 12 -27.79 10.86 4.71
C TYR A 12 -26.60 11.26 3.85
N VAL A 13 -26.50 10.60 2.70
CA VAL A 13 -25.44 10.81 1.71
C VAL A 13 -26.06 11.01 0.34
N MET A 14 -25.54 11.96 -0.43
CA MET A 14 -25.92 12.15 -1.84
C MET A 14 -24.73 12.68 -2.65
N ALA A 15 -24.71 12.39 -3.95
CA ALA A 15 -23.75 13.00 -4.85
C ALA A 15 -24.04 14.50 -5.00
N ASP A 16 -23.00 15.31 -5.09
CA ASP A 16 -23.10 16.76 -5.31
C ASP A 16 -23.77 17.08 -6.65
N SER A 17 -23.62 16.22 -7.67
CA SER A 17 -24.31 16.35 -8.95
C SER A 17 -25.83 16.17 -8.85
N ALA A 18 -26.30 15.39 -7.86
CA ALA A 18 -27.72 15.20 -7.57
C ALA A 18 -28.31 16.36 -6.76
N TYR A 19 -27.47 17.31 -6.33
CA TYR A 19 -27.88 18.43 -5.50
C TYR A 19 -28.62 19.48 -6.33
N HIS A 20 -29.90 19.22 -6.57
CA HIS A 20 -30.84 20.21 -7.07
C HIS A 20 -31.45 20.94 -5.86
N SER A 21 -30.68 21.86 -5.25
CA SER A 21 -31.14 22.80 -4.22
C SER A 21 -32.14 22.24 -3.19
N ARG A 22 -31.60 21.65 -2.10
CA ARG A 22 -32.36 21.21 -0.90
C ARG A 22 -33.33 20.04 -1.12
N LEU A 23 -32.87 18.94 -1.71
CA LEU A 23 -33.65 17.70 -1.62
C LEU A 23 -33.90 17.36 -0.14
N PRO A 24 -35.17 17.28 0.30
CA PRO A 24 -35.49 16.94 1.67
C PRO A 24 -35.08 15.50 1.94
N VAL A 25 -34.67 15.24 3.17
CA VAL A 25 -34.40 13.88 3.66
C VAL A 25 -35.60 13.32 4.44
N THR A 26 -36.73 14.02 4.38
CA THR A 26 -38.00 13.65 4.99
C THR A 26 -39.14 13.76 3.98
N ASP A 27 -40.22 13.04 4.24
CA ASP A 27 -41.49 13.22 3.55
C ASP A 27 -42.27 14.45 4.05
N ASN A 28 -43.48 14.65 3.52
CA ASN A 28 -44.38 15.75 3.92
C ASN A 28 -44.88 15.65 5.37
N SER A 29 -44.71 14.51 6.02
CA SER A 29 -45.11 14.22 7.39
C SER A 29 -43.93 14.30 8.36
N SER A 30 -42.78 14.84 7.91
CA SER A 30 -41.52 14.91 8.65
C SER A 30 -40.94 13.54 9.03
N LYS A 31 -41.36 12.46 8.35
CA LYS A 31 -40.72 11.15 8.53
C LYS A 31 -39.48 11.05 7.67
N PRO A 32 -38.36 10.53 8.19
CA PRO A 32 -37.16 10.29 7.40
C PRO A 32 -37.41 9.40 6.19
N LEU A 33 -36.83 9.74 5.04
CA LEU A 33 -36.90 8.93 3.83
C LEU A 33 -36.16 7.60 4.05
N ASN A 34 -36.80 6.49 3.72
CA ASN A 34 -36.18 5.15 3.82
C ASN A 34 -35.50 4.73 2.51
N THR A 35 -34.82 5.67 1.85
CA THR A 35 -34.15 5.46 0.57
C THR A 35 -32.81 4.73 0.76
N THR A 36 -32.57 3.71 -0.05
CA THR A 36 -31.33 2.90 0.00
C THR A 36 -30.29 3.37 -1.01
N PHE A 37 -29.06 2.89 -0.83
CA PHE A 37 -27.96 3.13 -1.77
C PHE A 37 -28.33 2.70 -3.20
N GLN A 38 -28.91 1.51 -3.37
CA GLN A 38 -29.29 0.96 -4.68
C GLN A 38 -30.42 1.77 -5.32
N GLN A 39 -31.44 2.15 -4.56
CA GLN A 39 -32.57 2.94 -5.05
C GLN A 39 -32.15 4.32 -5.56
N THR A 40 -31.12 4.90 -4.96
CA THR A 40 -30.61 6.23 -5.32
C THR A 40 -29.44 6.18 -6.31
N ASN A 41 -29.11 5.00 -6.84
CA ASN A 41 -27.93 4.77 -7.68
C ASN A 41 -26.66 5.34 -7.03
N GLY A 42 -26.40 4.96 -5.78
CA GLY A 42 -25.27 5.42 -4.99
C GLY A 42 -25.29 6.92 -4.69
N GLY A 43 -26.48 7.48 -4.50
CA GLY A 43 -26.68 8.89 -4.20
C GLY A 43 -26.76 9.81 -5.43
N LEU A 44 -26.73 9.27 -6.65
CA LEU A 44 -26.77 10.04 -7.91
C LEU A 44 -28.15 10.59 -8.26
N SER A 45 -29.24 9.96 -7.78
CA SER A 45 -30.62 10.44 -8.01
C SER A 45 -31.26 11.06 -6.77
N GLY A 46 -30.61 11.03 -5.61
CA GLY A 46 -31.14 11.58 -4.37
C GLY A 46 -30.36 11.12 -3.14
N ALA A 47 -30.79 11.55 -1.96
CA ALA A 47 -30.16 11.14 -0.71
C ALA A 47 -30.58 9.73 -0.30
N TYR A 48 -29.63 8.93 0.18
CA TYR A 48 -29.90 7.64 0.83
C TYR A 48 -29.43 7.66 2.28
N ARG A 49 -30.04 6.81 3.11
CA ARG A 49 -29.60 6.63 4.50
C ARG A 49 -28.39 5.70 4.53
N ALA A 50 -27.23 6.25 4.86
CA ALA A 50 -25.96 5.53 4.88
C ALA A 50 -25.63 4.92 6.25
N ALA A 51 -26.10 5.54 7.34
CA ALA A 51 -25.88 4.99 8.68
C ALA A 51 -26.97 5.42 9.65
N THR A 52 -27.16 4.60 10.69
CA THR A 52 -28.02 4.87 11.83
C THR A 52 -27.23 4.59 13.10
N PHE A 53 -27.25 5.52 14.06
CA PHE A 53 -26.53 5.35 15.32
C PHE A 53 -27.28 6.03 16.48
N ASN A 54 -27.02 5.54 17.69
CA ASN A 54 -27.60 6.11 18.91
C ASN A 54 -26.99 7.49 19.18
N VAL A 55 -27.77 8.37 19.82
CA VAL A 55 -27.23 9.66 20.30
C VAL A 55 -26.12 9.37 21.34
N PRO A 56 -24.88 9.85 21.13
CA PRO A 56 -23.80 9.61 22.07
C PRO A 56 -24.06 10.32 23.41
N ASN A 57 -23.47 9.81 24.49
CA ASN A 57 -23.60 10.47 25.79
C ASN A 57 -22.77 11.77 25.82
N CYS A 58 -23.45 12.90 25.62
CA CYS A 58 -22.81 14.21 25.60
C CYS A 58 -22.41 14.73 26.98
N THR A 59 -22.83 14.09 28.08
CA THR A 59 -22.50 14.55 29.45
C THR A 59 -21.11 14.09 29.91
N SER A 60 -20.61 12.99 29.35
CA SER A 60 -19.27 12.47 29.63
C SER A 60 -18.63 11.96 28.33
N PRO A 61 -18.28 12.87 27.40
CA PRO A 61 -17.66 12.48 26.15
C PRO A 61 -16.27 11.86 26.39
N PRO A 62 -15.84 10.89 25.55
CA PRO A 62 -14.49 10.35 25.64
C PRO A 62 -13.43 11.45 25.53
N LYS A 63 -12.26 11.25 26.14
CA LYS A 63 -11.17 12.21 25.97
C LYS A 63 -10.51 11.99 24.62
N LEU A 64 -10.61 12.95 23.71
CA LEU A 64 -9.96 12.84 22.40
C LEU A 64 -8.43 12.72 22.52
N THR A 65 -7.84 13.24 23.60
CA THR A 65 -6.42 13.05 23.92
C THR A 65 -6.03 11.58 24.10
N ASP A 66 -6.96 10.73 24.51
CA ASP A 66 -6.71 9.29 24.66
C ASP A 66 -6.54 8.61 23.29
N ALA A 67 -6.95 9.25 22.18
CA ALA A 67 -6.66 8.76 20.84
C ALA A 67 -5.18 8.89 20.44
N ALA A 68 -4.36 9.61 21.22
CA ALA A 68 -2.91 9.63 21.03
C ALA A 68 -2.25 8.31 21.49
N ASP A 69 -2.91 7.57 22.38
CA ASP A 69 -2.49 6.23 22.79
C ASP A 69 -2.99 5.22 21.76
N ALA A 70 -2.08 4.59 21.02
CA ALA A 70 -2.40 3.64 19.96
C ALA A 70 -3.26 2.46 20.45
N THR A 71 -3.20 2.10 21.73
CA THR A 71 -4.01 1.02 22.31
C THR A 71 -5.46 1.44 22.57
N LYS A 72 -5.71 2.73 22.78
CA LYS A 72 -7.03 3.30 23.07
C LYS A 72 -7.68 3.96 21.85
N ALA A 73 -6.86 4.36 20.87
CA ALA A 73 -7.31 5.06 19.68
C ALA A 73 -8.47 4.38 18.96
N PRO A 74 -8.49 3.05 18.72
CA PRO A 74 -9.61 2.42 18.04
C PRO A 74 -10.94 2.64 18.79
N THR A 75 -10.94 2.41 20.10
CA THR A 75 -12.13 2.53 20.97
C THR A 75 -12.61 3.97 21.13
N VAL A 76 -11.70 4.94 21.14
CA VAL A 76 -12.06 6.37 21.22
C VAL A 76 -12.62 6.83 19.88
N LEU A 77 -11.97 6.46 18.77
CA LEU A 77 -12.34 6.89 17.44
C LEU A 77 -13.69 6.32 17.00
N THR A 78 -14.04 5.08 17.35
CA THR A 78 -15.35 4.50 17.03
C THR A 78 -16.52 5.25 17.68
N GLN A 79 -16.28 6.04 18.72
CA GLN A 79 -17.31 6.87 19.35
C GLN A 79 -17.49 8.24 18.68
N TYR A 80 -16.54 8.66 17.84
CA TYR A 80 -16.54 9.98 17.19
C TYR A 80 -16.63 9.92 15.67
N LEU A 81 -16.14 8.84 15.08
CA LEU A 81 -16.00 8.69 13.65
C LEU A 81 -17.02 7.69 13.13
N ILE A 82 -17.77 8.14 12.14
CA ILE A 82 -18.58 7.28 11.29
C ILE A 82 -17.87 7.24 9.95
N ARG A 83 -17.51 6.04 9.52
CA ARG A 83 -16.91 5.82 8.21
C ARG A 83 -18.04 5.61 7.22
N VAL A 84 -18.08 6.42 6.16
CA VAL A 84 -19.00 6.19 5.05
C VAL A 84 -18.24 5.44 3.96
N GLY A 85 -18.82 4.36 3.46
CA GLY A 85 -18.27 3.50 2.43
C GLY A 85 -17.30 2.43 2.93
N GLU A 86 -17.52 1.92 4.14
CA GLU A 86 -16.70 0.84 4.73
C GLU A 86 -17.31 -0.56 4.55
N ASP A 87 -18.59 -0.65 4.18
CA ASP A 87 -19.33 -1.91 4.16
C ASP A 87 -19.53 -2.45 2.75
N ASP A 88 -18.65 -3.35 2.30
CA ASP A 88 -18.79 -4.02 1.01
C ASP A 88 -19.82 -5.17 1.05
N THR A 89 -20.25 -5.63 2.22
CA THR A 89 -21.13 -6.80 2.35
C THR A 89 -22.51 -6.52 1.77
N CYS A 90 -23.05 -5.32 1.99
CA CYS A 90 -24.36 -4.92 1.51
C CYS A 90 -24.45 -4.73 -0.02
N LEU A 91 -23.32 -4.78 -0.75
CA LEU A 91 -23.31 -4.83 -2.22
C LEU A 91 -23.64 -6.22 -2.76
N TYR A 92 -23.33 -7.26 -2.00
CA TYR A 92 -23.38 -8.66 -2.45
C TYR A 92 -24.44 -9.48 -1.71
N ASP A 93 -24.86 -9.04 -0.53
CA ASP A 93 -25.90 -9.68 0.26
C ASP A 93 -27.30 -9.11 -0.08
N PRO A 94 -28.17 -9.88 -0.75
CA PRO A 94 -29.53 -9.45 -1.04
C PRO A 94 -30.43 -9.40 0.21
N GLU A 95 -30.04 -10.04 1.31
CA GLU A 95 -30.78 -10.11 2.57
C GLU A 95 -30.30 -9.09 3.61
N PHE A 96 -29.42 -8.15 3.22
CA PHE A 96 -28.89 -7.14 4.14
C PHE A 96 -30.00 -6.26 4.74
N LEU A 97 -30.21 -6.37 6.06
CA LEU A 97 -31.31 -5.72 6.77
C LEU A 97 -30.97 -4.31 7.31
N GLU A 98 -29.69 -3.95 7.37
CA GLU A 98 -29.24 -2.67 7.93
C GLU A 98 -29.16 -1.55 6.87
N ALA A 99 -28.79 -0.33 7.28
CA ALA A 99 -28.50 0.75 6.35
C ALA A 99 -27.22 0.44 5.56
N CYS A 100 -27.34 0.19 4.26
CA CYS A 100 -26.20 -0.14 3.40
C CYS A 100 -25.25 1.05 3.26
N ASN A 101 -23.98 0.83 3.60
CA ASN A 101 -22.91 1.83 3.58
C ASN A 101 -21.73 1.43 2.68
N PRO A 102 -21.96 1.22 1.36
CA PRO A 102 -20.97 0.62 0.50
C PRO A 102 -19.94 1.63 -0.02
N PRO A 103 -18.77 1.15 -0.48
CA PRO A 103 -17.73 1.99 -1.03
C PRO A 103 -18.28 3.03 -2.01
N LEU A 104 -17.98 4.30 -1.72
CA LEU A 104 -18.42 5.42 -2.53
C LEU A 104 -17.76 5.39 -3.92
N SER A 105 -18.46 5.94 -4.92
CA SER A 105 -17.93 6.00 -6.28
C SER A 105 -16.66 6.84 -6.33
N GLN A 106 -15.69 6.39 -7.12
CA GLN A 106 -14.43 7.12 -7.35
C GLN A 106 -14.66 8.46 -8.07
N ASP A 107 -13.76 9.41 -7.86
CA ASP A 107 -13.76 10.74 -8.50
C ASP A 107 -15.11 11.50 -8.39
N THR A 108 -15.89 11.20 -7.34
CA THR A 108 -17.25 11.71 -7.15
C THR A 108 -17.31 12.57 -5.90
N ALA A 109 -17.94 13.74 -6.01
CA ALA A 109 -18.17 14.62 -4.88
C ALA A 109 -19.47 14.24 -4.16
N TYR A 110 -19.42 14.09 -2.84
CA TYR A 110 -20.55 13.71 -2.00
C TYR A 110 -20.83 14.78 -0.94
N ARG A 111 -22.09 14.87 -0.52
CA ARG A 111 -22.54 15.70 0.59
C ARG A 111 -23.20 14.84 1.66
N PHE A 112 -23.11 15.32 2.90
CA PHE A 112 -23.55 14.61 4.09
C PHE A 112 -24.51 15.49 4.90
N LYS A 113 -25.53 14.87 5.50
CA LYS A 113 -26.47 15.53 6.40
C LYS A 113 -26.84 14.61 7.55
N TYR A 114 -26.84 15.14 8.76
CA TYR A 114 -27.33 14.43 9.93
C TYR A 114 -28.74 14.89 10.25
N ILE A 115 -29.60 13.96 10.63
CA ILE A 115 -30.90 14.28 11.21
C ILE A 115 -31.09 13.55 12.54
N LEU A 116 -31.78 14.20 13.47
CA LEU A 116 -32.17 13.63 14.75
C LEU A 116 -33.62 13.13 14.65
N VAL A 117 -33.85 11.87 15.00
CA VAL A 117 -35.13 11.20 14.88
C VAL A 117 -35.60 10.75 16.26
N ASP A 118 -36.85 11.03 16.56
CA ASP A 118 -37.54 10.49 17.73
C ASP A 118 -37.97 9.06 17.43
N ARG A 119 -37.45 8.07 18.18
CA ARG A 119 -37.73 6.64 17.93
C ARG A 119 -39.18 6.27 18.18
N THR A 120 -39.86 6.97 19.09
CA THR A 120 -41.24 6.66 19.44
C THR A 120 -42.19 7.21 18.39
N ALA A 121 -41.96 8.46 17.96
CA ALA A 121 -42.81 9.11 16.97
C ALA A 121 -42.42 8.77 15.51
N GLY A 122 -41.17 8.35 15.27
CA GLY A 122 -40.62 8.09 13.94
C GLY A 122 -40.50 9.35 13.08
N VAL A 123 -40.39 10.53 13.70
CA VAL A 123 -40.32 11.83 13.02
C VAL A 123 -39.00 12.52 13.31
N MET A 124 -38.54 13.27 12.32
CA MET A 124 -37.38 14.16 12.47
C MET A 124 -37.71 15.27 13.48
N LYS A 125 -36.76 15.54 14.37
CA LYS A 125 -36.84 16.63 15.35
C LYS A 125 -35.89 17.77 15.04
N ASP A 126 -34.74 17.45 14.45
CA ASP A 126 -33.72 18.43 14.11
C ASP A 126 -32.85 17.93 12.96
N GLU A 127 -32.14 18.85 12.30
CA GLU A 127 -31.26 18.54 11.19
C GLU A 127 -30.07 19.49 11.08
N THR A 128 -28.95 18.99 10.56
CA THR A 128 -27.82 19.83 10.18
C THR A 128 -28.04 20.44 8.80
N VAL A 129 -27.29 21.49 8.47
CA VAL A 129 -27.10 21.86 7.06
C VAL A 129 -26.36 20.74 6.31
N TRP A 130 -26.54 20.68 4.99
CA TRP A 130 -25.71 19.83 4.14
C TRP A 130 -24.24 20.27 4.23
N SER A 131 -23.33 19.31 4.26
CA SER A 131 -21.89 19.59 4.22
C SER A 131 -21.48 20.27 2.92
N HIS A 132 -20.27 20.85 2.94
CA HIS A 132 -19.52 21.12 1.72
C HIS A 132 -19.27 19.79 0.97
N PRO A 133 -19.15 19.83 -0.37
CA PRO A 133 -18.88 18.64 -1.15
C PRO A 133 -17.49 18.09 -0.82
N ILE A 134 -17.42 16.79 -0.53
CA ILE A 134 -16.18 16.06 -0.26
C ILE A 134 -15.95 15.11 -1.43
N LYS A 135 -14.82 15.28 -2.11
CA LYS A 135 -14.52 14.53 -3.33
C LYS A 135 -13.71 13.27 -3.02
N THR A 136 -14.19 12.11 -3.48
CA THR A 136 -13.44 10.86 -3.44
C THR A 136 -12.25 10.93 -4.40
N LYS A 137 -11.18 10.19 -4.08
CA LYS A 137 -9.99 10.15 -4.94
C LYS A 137 -10.31 9.38 -6.22
N LYS A 138 -9.70 9.81 -7.32
CA LYS A 138 -9.63 9.00 -8.54
C LYS A 138 -8.68 7.82 -8.29
N LEU A 139 -9.17 6.60 -8.47
CA LEU A 139 -8.33 5.41 -8.31
C LEU A 139 -7.39 5.31 -9.52
N LYS A 140 -6.14 4.94 -9.26
CA LYS A 140 -5.24 4.49 -10.32
C LYS A 140 -5.59 3.05 -10.65
N GLN A 141 -5.58 2.72 -11.93
CA GLN A 141 -5.78 1.34 -12.36
C GLN A 141 -4.64 0.49 -11.80
N SER A 142 -4.95 -0.68 -11.24
CA SER A 142 -3.96 -1.55 -10.60
C SER A 142 -2.79 -1.90 -11.54
N SER A 143 -3.07 -2.09 -12.82
CA SER A 143 -2.06 -2.34 -13.87
C SER A 143 -1.09 -1.17 -14.12
N THR A 144 -1.42 0.03 -13.65
CA THR A 144 -0.58 1.24 -13.76
C THR A 144 0.19 1.55 -12.48
N ILE A 145 -0.06 0.79 -11.40
CA ILE A 145 0.69 0.91 -10.16
C ILE A 145 1.99 0.15 -10.35
N ASP A 146 3.09 0.88 -10.44
CA ASP A 146 4.43 0.30 -10.33
C ASP A 146 4.61 -0.19 -8.89
N THR A 147 4.41 -1.49 -8.69
CA THR A 147 4.57 -2.14 -7.38
C THR A 147 6.04 -2.44 -7.07
N TRP A 148 6.98 -2.11 -7.97
CA TRP A 148 8.38 -2.44 -7.80
C TRP A 148 9.05 -1.54 -6.74
N PRO A 149 9.52 -2.09 -5.61
CA PRO A 149 10.11 -1.32 -4.52
C PRO A 149 11.55 -0.94 -4.92
N GLY A 150 11.66 0.18 -5.62
CA GLY A 150 12.95 0.75 -5.98
C GLY A 150 13.27 0.53 -7.44
N ARG A 151 13.28 1.65 -8.16
CA ARG A 151 13.57 1.90 -9.59
C ARG A 151 14.93 1.37 -10.11
N ARG A 152 15.44 0.25 -9.59
CA ARG A 152 16.60 -0.47 -10.11
C ARG A 152 16.07 -1.62 -10.96
N SER A 153 16.40 -1.60 -12.25
CA SER A 153 16.11 -2.70 -13.15
C SER A 153 16.69 -4.00 -12.55
N GLY A 154 15.97 -5.11 -12.65
CA GLY A 154 16.49 -6.42 -12.21
C GLY A 154 17.87 -6.71 -12.82
N THR A 155 18.12 -6.24 -14.04
CA THR A 155 19.42 -6.26 -14.72
C THR A 155 20.55 -5.63 -13.89
N MET A 156 20.30 -4.50 -13.22
CA MET A 156 21.31 -3.86 -12.39
C MET A 156 21.70 -4.74 -11.19
N ILE A 157 20.73 -5.38 -10.54
CA ILE A 157 20.98 -6.29 -9.41
C ILE A 157 21.79 -7.50 -9.88
N VAL A 158 21.38 -8.11 -10.99
CA VAL A 158 22.07 -9.27 -11.59
C VAL A 158 23.52 -8.93 -11.94
N ILE A 159 23.75 -7.78 -12.60
CA ILE A 159 25.11 -7.33 -12.96
C ILE A 159 25.95 -7.10 -11.70
N THR A 160 25.42 -6.42 -10.68
CA THR A 160 26.17 -6.17 -9.44
C THR A 160 26.54 -7.45 -8.71
N SER A 161 25.65 -8.46 -8.73
CA SER A 161 25.91 -9.77 -8.13
C SER A 161 27.03 -10.52 -8.86
N ILE A 162 26.96 -10.60 -10.20
CA ILE A 162 27.98 -11.27 -11.03
C ILE A 162 29.34 -10.61 -10.85
N LEU A 163 29.42 -9.28 -10.93
CA LEU A 163 30.67 -8.55 -10.75
C LEU A 163 31.25 -8.75 -9.35
N SER A 164 30.42 -8.81 -8.31
CA SER A 164 30.88 -9.08 -6.94
C SER A 164 31.49 -10.48 -6.79
N VAL A 165 30.92 -11.49 -7.45
CA VAL A 165 31.44 -12.87 -7.39
C VAL A 165 32.74 -12.98 -8.18
N LEU A 166 32.79 -12.42 -9.39
CA LEU A 166 34.00 -12.47 -10.23
C LEU A 166 35.18 -11.73 -9.58
N THR A 167 34.92 -10.57 -8.97
CA THR A 167 35.97 -9.81 -8.26
C THR A 167 36.49 -10.59 -7.06
N PHE A 168 35.63 -11.27 -6.29
CA PHE A 168 36.06 -12.13 -5.19
C PHE A 168 36.95 -13.30 -5.67
N ILE A 169 36.54 -13.99 -6.75
CA ILE A 169 37.34 -15.08 -7.33
C ILE A 169 38.70 -14.58 -7.81
N LEU A 170 38.74 -13.42 -8.48
CA LEU A 170 39.98 -12.81 -8.94
C LEU A 170 40.93 -12.47 -7.79
N VAL A 171 40.40 -11.92 -6.68
CA VAL A 171 41.20 -11.61 -5.50
C VAL A 171 41.78 -12.87 -4.86
N LEU A 172 40.99 -13.94 -4.73
CA LEU A 172 41.49 -15.22 -4.23
C LEU A 172 42.58 -15.82 -5.13
N GLY A 173 42.38 -15.80 -6.45
CA GLY A 173 43.37 -16.27 -7.42
C GLY A 173 44.67 -15.45 -7.36
N PHE A 174 44.56 -14.14 -7.23
CA PHE A 174 45.73 -13.25 -7.09
C PHE A 174 46.49 -13.52 -5.78
N LEU A 175 45.79 -13.68 -4.66
CA LEU A 175 46.41 -14.04 -3.37
C LEU A 175 47.10 -15.40 -3.44
N ALA A 176 46.49 -16.40 -4.07
CA ALA A 176 47.11 -17.71 -4.28
C ALA A 176 48.39 -17.60 -5.13
N ALA A 177 48.38 -16.80 -6.20
CA ALA A 177 49.56 -16.57 -7.03
C ALA A 177 50.70 -15.88 -6.25
N LEU A 178 50.38 -14.88 -5.42
CA LEU A 178 51.37 -14.22 -4.56
C LEU A 178 51.98 -15.20 -3.55
N LEU A 179 51.15 -16.02 -2.90
CA LEU A 179 51.63 -17.04 -1.97
C LEU A 179 52.53 -18.05 -2.68
N GLN A 180 52.15 -18.54 -3.85
CA GLN A 180 52.98 -19.46 -4.65
C GLN A 180 54.31 -18.82 -5.06
N ALA A 181 54.31 -17.55 -5.49
CA ALA A 181 55.53 -16.84 -5.84
C ALA A 181 56.47 -16.66 -4.63
N VAL A 182 55.92 -16.42 -3.43
CA VAL A 182 56.70 -16.32 -2.19
C VAL A 182 57.26 -17.68 -1.78
N LEU A 183 56.45 -18.75 -1.78
CA LEU A 183 56.91 -20.10 -1.42
C LEU A 183 57.95 -20.64 -2.41
N THR A 184 57.78 -20.41 -3.71
CA THR A 184 58.76 -20.81 -4.74
C THR A 184 60.07 -20.01 -4.67
N THR A 185 60.06 -18.83 -4.04
CA THR A 185 61.28 -18.06 -3.76
C THR A 185 62.08 -18.64 -2.58
N GLU A 186 61.46 -19.43 -1.70
CA GLU A 186 62.11 -20.09 -0.57
C GLU A 186 62.83 -21.41 -0.94
N GLU A 187 62.54 -21.98 -2.12
CA GLU A 187 63.04 -23.28 -2.57
C GLU A 187 64.16 -23.15 -3.64
N MET A 188 65.20 -22.36 -3.35
CA MET A 188 66.46 -22.38 -4.12
C MET A 188 67.46 -23.36 -3.48
N PRO A 189 67.66 -24.57 -4.02
CA PRO A 189 68.78 -25.42 -3.65
C PRO A 189 70.06 -24.94 -4.36
N THR A 190 71.11 -24.88 -3.55
CA THR A 190 72.55 -24.82 -3.82
C THR A 190 73.00 -25.06 -5.28
N GLU A 191 73.43 -23.98 -5.92
CA GLU A 191 74.65 -23.84 -6.75
C GLU A 191 75.08 -25.05 -7.61
N THR A 192 74.64 -25.09 -8.87
CA THR A 192 75.33 -25.83 -9.93
C THR A 192 76.54 -25.01 -10.40
N ARG A 193 77.71 -25.34 -9.83
CA ARG A 193 79.00 -24.75 -10.15
C ARG A 193 79.53 -25.31 -11.48
N TYR A 194 79.61 -24.45 -12.48
CA TYR A 194 80.33 -24.64 -13.74
C TYR A 194 81.79 -25.07 -13.46
N ALA A 195 82.24 -26.15 -14.09
CA ALA A 195 83.67 -26.51 -14.14
C ALA A 195 84.06 -26.93 -15.57
N SER A 196 85.02 -26.17 -16.10
CA SER A 196 85.62 -26.18 -17.42
C SER A 196 86.64 -27.29 -17.62
N GLN A 197 86.83 -27.79 -18.86
CA GLN A 197 88.17 -28.11 -19.43
C GLN A 197 88.05 -28.47 -20.93
N ILE A 198 88.59 -27.66 -21.86
CA ILE A 198 89.91 -27.78 -22.54
C ILE A 198 89.90 -28.87 -23.65
N THR A 199 90.45 -28.77 -24.87
CA THR A 199 91.05 -27.74 -25.75
C THR A 199 91.45 -28.49 -27.04
N GLN A 200 91.13 -27.91 -28.20
CA GLN A 200 91.86 -27.92 -29.50
C GLN A 200 92.01 -29.13 -30.46
N HIS A 201 91.93 -28.71 -31.74
CA HIS A 201 92.63 -29.14 -32.98
C HIS A 201 92.17 -30.45 -33.64
N ALA A 202 91.98 -30.58 -34.96
CA ALA A 202 92.30 -29.73 -36.11
C ALA A 202 91.48 -30.15 -37.38
N VAL A 203 91.11 -29.14 -38.20
CA VAL A 203 91.10 -29.03 -39.69
C VAL A 203 90.25 -30.01 -40.56
N PRO A 204 89.59 -29.54 -41.65
CA PRO A 204 88.43 -30.21 -42.29
C PRO A 204 88.75 -30.83 -43.67
N ARG A 205 87.79 -31.58 -44.25
CA ARG A 205 87.22 -31.42 -45.63
C ARG A 205 86.68 -32.76 -46.24
N ILE A 206 85.36 -32.76 -46.55
CA ILE A 206 84.58 -33.31 -47.71
C ILE A 206 84.99 -34.72 -48.25
N GLN A 207 84.15 -35.73 -48.55
CA GLN A 207 82.95 -35.78 -49.40
C GLN A 207 82.23 -37.14 -49.28
N GLU A 208 80.95 -37.14 -49.63
CA GLU A 208 80.03 -38.21 -50.08
C GLU A 208 80.47 -39.69 -50.16
N ALA A 209 79.55 -40.56 -49.75
CA ALA A 209 78.87 -41.58 -50.57
C ALA A 209 78.82 -43.00 -49.97
N ALA A 210 77.58 -43.48 -49.92
CA ALA A 210 77.12 -44.84 -50.24
C ALA A 210 77.49 -46.03 -49.34
N GLU A 211 76.43 -46.78 -49.03
CA GLU A 211 76.40 -48.11 -48.44
C GLU A 211 77.21 -49.16 -49.20
N LEU A 212 77.75 -50.12 -48.45
CA LEU A 212 77.46 -51.56 -48.58
C LEU A 212 77.86 -52.30 -47.31
#